data_AF-A0AAE9WCI1-F1
#
_entry.id   AF-A0AAE9WCI1-F1
#
_cell.length_a   1.000
_cell.length_b   1.000
_cell.length_c   1.000
_cell.angle_alpha   90.00
_cell.angle_beta   90.00
_cell.angle_gamma   90.00
#
_symmetry.space_group_name_H-M   'P 1'
#
loop_
_entity.id
_entity.type
_entity.pdbx_description
1 polymer ?
#
loop_
_entity_poly.entity_id
_entity_poly.type
_entity_poly.pdbx_seq_one_letter_code
_entity_poly.pdbx_strand_id
1 'polypeptide(L)'
;MTQPLHARFAARAVKNPMIMEKEHQLTDSKHHVLVAATGSVAAIKLVLIVKALLTYDGVDVQVILTDPARNFVETEALTSLGVKVYTNADDWTCWNGLDSPITHIELRRWAHLLLIAPLSANTMAKVASGICDNLLTSLVRAWALHKPILLAPAMNTMMWTNPITQEHMETIGRIYKNTEIILPIEKVLACGDIGMGGMAEWRNIVSKVAEHLRLEHKKVVPNAVKNIENQDEEESSGTDNEESNYDDNDDQDSKGQDSETDEAAPSYIDVTPKASSLPSSNSSSILEPPTSQPSSTKKASAKFVAPSVHSEQLAQYQSPHQPGLSSVRAPPKPSHEENQYLDLIRYVMQYGRSRPDRTGTGTRSVFAPPQLRFSLRNQTLPLLTTKRVFLRGVLEELLWFIRGDTDANHLTEKGIHIWDGNGSREFLDLLGLHHRRAGDLGPVYGFQWRHFGAEYVGCDADYTGKGVDQLAKVIHTLKTNPYDRRIIMSAWNPLAMPEMALPPCHIFCQFYVNEPSKLGGKPELSCMMYQRSADMGLGVPFNIASYSVLTHMVAYMCGYEATEFIHVMGDCHIYNDHFEALQTQLVRTPKAFPTLSFRRDASDIGKIDQFGIEDFIIEGYEPWGPIKMKMSV
;
A
#
# COMPACT_ATOMS: atom_id res chain seq x y z
N MET A 1 -13.97 8.98 -22.28
CA MET A 1 -14.56 9.73 -21.14
C MET A 1 -13.92 9.14 -19.89
N THR A 2 -13.24 9.80 -18.96
CA THR A 2 -13.01 11.22 -18.65
C THR A 2 -11.82 11.20 -17.70
N GLN A 3 -10.65 11.75 -18.08
CA GLN A 3 -9.68 12.11 -17.04
C GLN A 3 -10.39 13.09 -16.09
N PRO A 4 -10.30 12.91 -14.76
CA PRO A 4 -10.91 13.83 -13.80
C PRO A 4 -10.50 15.27 -14.15
N LEU A 5 -11.45 16.20 -14.09
CA LEU A 5 -11.27 17.58 -14.50
C LEU A 5 -9.99 18.22 -13.91
N HIS A 6 -9.66 17.87 -12.66
CA HIS A 6 -8.43 18.29 -11.96
C HIS A 6 -7.13 17.84 -12.64
N ALA A 7 -7.09 16.63 -13.20
CA ALA A 7 -5.90 16.11 -13.90
C ALA A 7 -5.61 16.91 -15.18
N ARG A 8 -6.66 17.44 -15.85
CA ARG A 8 -6.53 18.29 -17.03
C ARG A 8 -5.96 19.68 -16.71
N PHE A 9 -6.30 20.26 -15.55
CA PHE A 9 -5.77 21.57 -15.13
C PHE A 9 -4.32 21.50 -14.67
N ALA A 10 -3.96 20.50 -13.85
CA ALA A 10 -2.59 20.31 -13.38
C ALA A 10 -1.62 20.03 -14.55
N ALA A 11 -2.02 19.19 -15.51
CA ALA A 11 -1.21 18.89 -16.70
C ALA A 11 -0.97 20.12 -17.60
N ARG A 12 -1.86 21.11 -17.57
CA ARG A 12 -1.77 22.32 -18.41
C ARG A 12 -0.85 23.39 -17.80
N ALA A 13 -0.82 23.51 -16.47
CA ALA A 13 0.11 24.41 -15.77
C ALA A 13 1.56 23.89 -15.75
N VAL A 14 1.74 22.59 -15.51
CA VAL A 14 3.08 21.95 -15.48
C VAL A 14 3.74 21.91 -16.86
N LYS A 15 2.97 21.95 -17.96
CA LYS A 15 3.49 21.99 -19.33
C LYS A 15 3.64 23.41 -19.90
N ASN A 16 3.37 24.46 -19.11
CA ASN A 16 3.50 25.84 -19.60
C ASN A 16 4.98 26.28 -19.50
N PRO A 17 5.70 26.44 -20.64
CA PRO A 17 7.13 26.74 -20.64
C PRO A 17 7.45 28.07 -19.94
N MET A 18 6.56 29.07 -20.03
CA MET A 18 6.76 30.38 -19.39
C MET A 18 6.73 30.33 -17.86
N ILE A 19 5.98 29.39 -17.28
CA ILE A 19 5.94 29.21 -15.81
C ILE A 19 7.26 28.57 -15.36
N MET A 20 7.73 27.56 -16.09
CA MET A 20 8.99 26.84 -15.80
C MET A 20 10.22 27.74 -15.98
N GLU A 21 10.23 28.59 -16.98
CA GLU A 21 11.32 29.54 -17.24
C GLU A 21 11.46 30.56 -16.10
N LYS A 22 10.35 31.06 -15.55
CA LYS A 22 10.38 31.96 -14.38
C LYS A 22 10.79 31.27 -13.08
N GLU A 23 10.60 29.96 -12.96
CA GLU A 23 11.09 29.19 -11.80
C GLU A 23 12.62 28.97 -11.84
N HIS A 24 13.22 28.90 -13.04
CA HIS A 24 14.67 28.66 -13.21
C HIS A 24 15.53 29.92 -13.09
N GLN A 25 14.97 31.08 -12.72
CA GLN A 25 15.68 32.37 -12.70
C GLN A 25 16.58 32.58 -11.46
N LEU A 26 16.65 31.64 -10.53
CA LEU A 26 17.57 31.73 -9.40
C LEU A 26 18.99 31.49 -9.92
N THR A 27 19.83 32.52 -9.82
CA THR A 27 21.19 32.54 -10.36
C THR A 27 22.26 32.23 -9.32
N ASP A 28 21.88 32.08 -8.05
CA ASP A 28 22.81 31.69 -7.00
C ASP A 28 22.87 30.15 -6.87
N SER A 29 24.03 29.65 -6.42
CA SER A 29 24.26 28.21 -6.24
C SER A 29 23.69 27.68 -4.91
N LYS A 30 22.70 28.37 -4.33
CA LYS A 30 22.21 28.09 -2.97
C LYS A 30 20.98 27.19 -2.97
N HIS A 31 20.80 26.44 -1.89
CA HIS A 31 19.57 25.74 -1.55
C HIS A 31 18.64 26.64 -0.72
N HIS A 32 17.66 27.24 -1.37
CA HIS A 32 16.61 28.04 -0.73
C HIS A 32 15.55 27.17 -0.01
N VAL A 33 15.44 27.31 1.30
CA VAL A 33 14.45 26.61 2.14
C VAL A 33 13.48 27.63 2.71
N LEU A 34 12.19 27.46 2.41
CA LEU A 34 11.14 28.27 3.02
C LEU A 34 10.57 27.50 4.20
N VAL A 35 10.70 28.07 5.40
CA VAL A 35 10.19 27.44 6.64
C VAL A 35 8.97 28.21 7.11
N ALA A 36 7.85 27.54 7.30
CA ALA A 36 6.62 28.13 7.79
C ALA A 36 6.25 27.54 9.15
N ALA A 37 5.72 28.38 10.04
CA ALA A 37 5.16 27.94 11.31
C ALA A 37 3.70 28.36 11.46
N THR A 38 2.92 27.45 12.02
CA THR A 38 1.48 27.62 12.27
C THR A 38 1.16 27.54 13.76
N GLY A 39 -0.07 27.89 14.15
CA GLY A 39 -0.48 27.96 15.56
C GLY A 39 -0.37 26.63 16.30
N SER A 40 0.70 26.48 17.10
CA SER A 40 0.96 25.37 18.01
C SER A 40 2.07 25.76 18.98
N VAL A 41 2.01 25.29 20.23
CA VAL A 41 3.08 25.51 21.24
C VAL A 41 4.43 25.01 20.72
N ALA A 42 4.46 24.00 19.86
CA ALA A 42 5.69 23.48 19.25
C ALA A 42 6.45 24.52 18.40
N ALA A 43 5.81 25.64 18.03
CA ALA A 43 6.44 26.71 17.27
C ALA A 43 7.65 27.32 18.01
N ILE A 44 7.73 27.23 19.34
CA ILE A 44 8.93 27.65 20.11
C ILE A 44 10.24 27.02 19.60
N LYS A 45 10.18 25.83 18.96
CA LYS A 45 11.35 25.14 18.41
C LYS A 45 11.77 25.65 17.03
N LEU A 46 11.02 26.57 16.42
CA LEU A 46 11.30 27.10 15.08
C LEU A 46 12.68 27.75 14.97
N VAL A 47 13.09 28.51 15.99
CA VAL A 47 14.41 29.17 16.02
C VAL A 47 15.54 28.13 15.97
N LEU A 48 15.37 26.98 16.63
CA LEU A 48 16.35 25.88 16.60
C LEU A 48 16.43 25.24 15.22
N ILE A 49 15.29 25.01 14.57
CA ILE A 49 15.21 24.47 13.21
C ILE A 49 15.94 25.39 12.24
N VAL A 50 15.62 26.69 12.25
CA VAL A 50 16.23 27.69 11.36
C VAL A 50 17.74 27.80 11.62
N LYS A 51 18.15 27.91 12.88
CA LYS A 51 19.58 27.98 13.25
C LYS A 51 20.35 26.75 12.77
N ALA A 52 19.78 25.56 12.89
CA ALA A 52 20.42 24.32 12.45
C ALA A 52 20.52 24.21 10.93
N LEU A 53 19.47 24.61 10.19
CA LEU A 53 19.50 24.63 8.72
C LEU A 53 20.60 25.56 8.18
N LEU A 54 20.81 26.71 8.81
CA LEU A 54 21.86 27.67 8.44
C LEU A 54 23.30 27.14 8.69
N THR A 55 23.47 25.99 9.35
CA THR A 55 24.80 25.34 9.52
C THR A 55 25.23 24.53 8.30
N TYR A 56 24.31 24.23 7.38
CA TYR A 56 24.62 23.52 6.14
C TYR A 56 25.18 24.47 5.08
N ASP A 57 26.09 23.96 4.24
CA ASP A 57 26.73 24.79 3.22
C ASP A 57 25.76 25.13 2.10
N GLY A 58 25.86 26.36 1.59
CA GLY A 58 25.00 26.85 0.52
C GLY A 58 23.50 26.94 0.86
N VAL A 59 23.06 26.84 2.11
CA VAL A 59 21.64 26.97 2.47
C VAL A 59 21.24 28.42 2.74
N ASP A 60 20.11 28.84 2.17
CA ASP A 60 19.42 30.10 2.48
C ASP A 60 18.04 29.82 3.04
N VAL A 61 17.62 30.58 4.05
CA VAL A 61 16.34 30.36 4.74
C VAL A 61 15.52 31.64 4.79
N GLN A 62 14.25 31.53 4.41
CA GLN A 62 13.23 32.54 4.67
C GLN A 62 12.11 31.90 5.49
N VAL A 63 11.42 32.71 6.30
CA VAL A 63 10.44 32.22 7.26
C VAL A 63 9.07 32.85 7.03
N ILE A 64 8.00 32.04 7.15
CA ILE A 64 6.62 32.54 7.19
C ILE A 64 6.01 32.23 8.55
N LEU A 65 5.50 33.25 9.23
CA LEU A 65 4.72 33.09 10.44
C LEU A 65 3.26 33.39 10.16
N THR A 66 2.38 32.42 10.40
CA THR A 66 0.94 32.72 10.51
C THR A 66 0.67 33.51 11.78
N ASP A 67 -0.41 34.31 11.80
CA ASP A 67 -0.76 35.11 12.98
C ASP A 67 -0.85 34.28 14.28
N PRO A 68 -1.44 33.06 14.29
CA PRO A 68 -1.41 32.22 15.49
C PRO A 68 -0.02 31.76 15.94
N ALA A 69 0.93 31.58 15.03
CA ALA A 69 2.29 31.14 15.38
C ALA A 69 3.10 32.22 16.10
N ARG A 70 2.80 33.50 15.82
CA ARG A 70 3.46 34.66 16.42
C ARG A 70 3.24 34.78 17.93
N ASN A 71 2.24 34.08 18.48
CA ASN A 71 2.04 34.00 19.94
C ASN A 71 3.13 33.16 20.65
N PHE A 72 3.94 32.41 19.90
CA PHE A 72 4.93 31.47 20.45
C PHE A 72 6.35 31.75 19.98
N VAL A 73 6.54 32.59 18.96
CA VAL A 73 7.86 32.87 18.37
C VAL A 73 7.98 34.36 18.12
N GLU A 74 8.97 34.95 18.77
CA GLU A 74 9.35 36.34 18.54
C GLU A 74 10.03 36.50 17.17
N THR A 75 9.60 37.50 16.41
CA THR A 75 10.12 37.74 15.06
C THR A 75 11.59 38.14 15.12
N GLU A 76 11.96 38.90 16.14
CA GLU A 76 13.29 39.41 16.42
C GLU A 76 14.31 38.27 16.56
N ALA A 77 13.92 37.16 17.21
CA ALA A 77 14.77 35.99 17.39
C ALA A 77 15.16 35.36 16.05
N LEU A 78 14.24 35.31 15.10
CA LEU A 78 14.50 34.81 13.75
C LEU A 78 15.30 35.83 12.93
N THR A 79 14.91 37.10 12.93
CA THR A 79 15.63 38.13 12.17
C THR A 79 17.08 38.30 12.63
N SER A 80 17.37 38.04 13.92
CA SER A 80 18.74 38.03 14.45
C SER A 80 19.65 36.96 13.82
N LEU A 81 19.06 35.90 13.24
CA LEU A 81 19.78 34.87 12.47
C LEU A 81 20.06 35.31 11.02
N GLY A 82 19.65 36.52 10.63
CA GLY A 82 19.82 37.06 9.29
C GLY A 82 18.80 36.55 8.27
N VAL A 83 17.72 35.90 8.71
CA VAL A 83 16.65 35.40 7.82
C VAL A 83 15.54 36.42 7.66
N LYS A 84 14.95 36.48 6.47
CA LYS A 84 13.77 37.30 6.22
C LYS A 84 12.52 36.59 6.72
N VAL A 85 11.71 37.28 7.53
CA VAL A 85 10.46 36.78 8.09
C VAL A 85 9.28 37.48 7.41
N TYR A 86 8.28 36.71 7.00
CA TYR A 86 7.05 37.20 6.39
C TYR A 86 5.85 36.80 7.26
N THR A 87 4.85 37.65 7.24
CA THR A 87 3.58 37.52 7.96
C THR A 87 2.41 37.67 6.98
N ASN A 88 1.19 37.48 7.47
CA ASN A 88 0.01 37.66 6.62
C ASN A 88 -0.11 39.09 6.05
N ALA A 89 0.39 40.09 6.79
CA ALA A 89 0.38 41.48 6.33
C ALA A 89 1.24 41.70 5.08
N ASP A 90 2.28 40.89 4.87
CA ASP A 90 3.26 41.07 3.79
C ASP A 90 2.79 40.57 2.42
N ASP A 91 1.64 39.87 2.34
CA ASP A 91 1.21 39.25 1.08
C ASP A 91 0.92 40.27 -0.02
N TRP A 92 0.42 41.45 0.37
CA TRP A 92 -0.04 42.50 -0.54
C TRP A 92 0.64 43.86 -0.31
N THR A 93 1.63 43.97 0.57
CA THR A 93 2.31 45.23 0.88
C THR A 93 3.02 45.85 -0.33
N CYS A 94 3.47 45.04 -1.28
CA CYS A 94 4.16 45.49 -2.48
C CYS A 94 3.23 45.81 -3.66
N TRP A 95 1.90 45.71 -3.50
CA TRP A 95 0.95 45.93 -4.59
C TRP A 95 0.77 47.42 -4.91
N ASN A 96 1.19 47.82 -6.10
CA ASN A 96 1.04 49.17 -6.67
C ASN A 96 0.59 49.18 -8.14
N GLY A 97 0.25 48.04 -8.73
CA GLY A 97 -0.19 47.90 -10.11
C GLY A 97 -0.01 46.47 -10.65
N LEU A 98 -0.33 46.26 -11.92
CA LEU A 98 -0.23 44.94 -12.57
C LEU A 98 1.20 44.38 -12.64
N ASP A 99 2.21 45.26 -12.58
CA ASP A 99 3.63 44.88 -12.66
C ASP A 99 4.25 44.57 -11.28
N SER A 100 3.49 44.72 -10.19
CA SER A 100 3.99 44.46 -8.85
C SER A 100 4.26 42.97 -8.62
N PRO A 101 5.36 42.59 -7.95
CA PRO A 101 5.57 41.22 -7.50
C PRO A 101 4.49 40.85 -6.46
N ILE A 102 3.95 39.64 -6.59
CA ILE A 102 2.99 39.08 -5.63
C ILE A 102 3.76 38.19 -4.65
N THR A 103 3.75 38.52 -3.36
CA THR A 103 4.64 37.92 -2.35
C THR A 103 4.58 36.40 -2.33
N HIS A 104 3.39 35.78 -2.21
CA HIS A 104 3.28 34.32 -2.23
C HIS A 104 3.75 33.67 -3.56
N ILE A 105 3.66 34.37 -4.69
CA ILE A 105 4.17 33.87 -5.97
C ILE A 105 5.70 33.95 -6.01
N GLU A 106 6.29 35.05 -5.52
CA GLU A 106 7.74 35.20 -5.48
C GLU A 106 8.39 34.24 -4.49
N LEU A 107 7.81 34.04 -3.30
CA LEU A 107 8.27 33.02 -2.35
C LEU A 107 8.23 31.62 -2.94
N ARG A 108 7.17 31.31 -3.71
CA ARG A 108 7.04 30.05 -4.45
C ARG A 108 8.06 29.92 -5.58
N ARG A 109 8.53 31.00 -6.20
CA ARG A 109 9.64 30.96 -7.18
C ARG A 109 10.99 30.80 -6.49
N TRP A 110 11.19 31.51 -5.38
CA TRP A 110 12.46 31.59 -4.65
C TRP A 110 12.84 30.27 -3.97
N ALA A 111 11.90 29.60 -3.33
CA ALA A 111 12.21 28.42 -2.54
C ALA A 111 12.49 27.18 -3.42
N HIS A 112 13.34 26.26 -2.99
CA HIS A 112 13.42 24.90 -3.56
C HIS A 112 12.54 23.91 -2.78
N LEU A 113 12.37 24.13 -1.48
CA LEU A 113 11.61 23.27 -0.57
C LEU A 113 10.77 24.13 0.39
N LEU A 114 9.56 23.69 0.71
CA LEU A 114 8.71 24.26 1.77
C LEU A 114 8.69 23.30 2.97
N LEU A 115 9.09 23.76 4.14
CA LEU A 115 8.90 23.07 5.41
C LEU A 115 7.78 23.77 6.19
N ILE A 116 6.77 23.05 6.68
CA ILE A 116 5.77 23.58 7.61
C ILE A 116 5.94 22.88 8.96
N ALA A 117 6.55 23.56 9.93
CA ALA A 117 6.90 23.01 11.23
C ALA A 117 6.77 24.08 12.33
N PRO A 118 5.76 23.99 13.22
CA PRO A 118 4.69 23.01 13.23
C PRO A 118 3.59 23.27 12.18
N LEU A 119 2.92 22.21 11.74
CA LEU A 119 1.64 22.23 11.03
C LEU A 119 0.47 21.95 11.99
N SER A 120 -0.40 22.94 12.20
CA SER A 120 -1.58 22.85 13.03
C SER A 120 -2.74 22.19 12.30
N ALA A 121 -3.66 21.56 13.05
CA ALA A 121 -4.85 20.94 12.47
C ALA A 121 -5.70 21.92 11.65
N ASN A 122 -5.81 23.18 12.11
CA ASN A 122 -6.54 24.23 11.38
C ASN A 122 -5.90 24.53 10.01
N THR A 123 -4.59 24.71 9.96
CA THR A 123 -3.89 24.99 8.69
C THR A 123 -3.94 23.77 7.78
N MET A 124 -3.80 22.57 8.34
CA MET A 124 -3.94 21.32 7.61
C MET A 124 -5.32 21.19 6.96
N ALA A 125 -6.39 21.46 7.72
CA ALA A 125 -7.77 21.45 7.21
C ALA A 125 -7.98 22.47 6.09
N LYS A 126 -7.45 23.69 6.25
CA LYS A 126 -7.51 24.73 5.21
C LYS A 126 -6.81 24.31 3.92
N VAL A 127 -5.59 23.78 4.02
CA VAL A 127 -4.85 23.29 2.85
C VAL A 127 -5.59 22.14 2.17
N ALA A 128 -6.08 21.16 2.92
CA ALA A 128 -6.83 20.02 2.39
C ALA A 128 -8.13 20.45 1.69
N SER A 129 -8.82 21.45 2.26
CA SER A 129 -10.09 21.98 1.74
C SER A 129 -9.91 23.06 0.66
N GLY A 130 -8.67 23.47 0.39
CA GLY A 130 -8.35 24.51 -0.60
C GLY A 130 -8.71 25.94 -0.16
N ILE A 131 -8.82 26.20 1.14
CA ILE A 131 -9.00 27.54 1.70
C ILE A 131 -7.66 28.29 1.65
N CYS A 132 -7.68 29.49 1.07
CA CYS A 132 -6.50 30.33 0.84
C CYS A 132 -6.73 31.72 1.44
N ASP A 133 -6.78 31.79 2.77
CA ASP A 133 -7.19 33.00 3.51
C ASP A 133 -6.03 33.74 4.18
N ASN A 134 -4.80 33.27 3.97
CA ASN A 134 -3.58 33.91 4.46
C ASN A 134 -2.38 33.62 3.55
N LEU A 135 -1.28 34.35 3.74
CA LEU A 135 -0.04 34.21 2.98
C LEU A 135 0.40 32.75 2.78
N LEU A 136 0.44 31.95 3.86
CA LEU A 136 0.90 30.56 3.81
C LEU A 136 -0.05 29.67 2.99
N THR A 137 -1.35 29.78 3.21
CA THR A 137 -2.33 28.94 2.49
C THR A 137 -2.44 29.32 1.01
N SER A 138 -2.34 30.62 0.68
CA SER A 138 -2.21 31.12 -0.69
C SER A 138 -0.93 30.60 -1.36
N LEU A 139 0.20 30.65 -0.65
CA LEU A 139 1.47 30.09 -1.11
C LEU A 139 1.35 28.59 -1.42
N VAL A 140 0.79 27.80 -0.50
CA VAL A 140 0.64 26.35 -0.70
C VAL A 140 -0.22 26.05 -1.91
N ARG A 141 -1.32 26.80 -2.11
CA ARG A 141 -2.17 26.67 -3.32
C ARG A 141 -1.44 27.02 -4.61
N ALA A 142 -0.52 27.97 -4.56
CA ALA A 142 0.32 28.35 -5.70
C ALA A 142 1.56 27.44 -5.88
N TRP A 143 1.83 26.56 -4.91
CA TRP A 143 3.04 25.74 -4.89
C TRP A 143 3.13 24.82 -6.10
N ALA A 144 4.33 24.71 -6.68
CA ALA A 144 4.53 23.84 -7.83
C ALA A 144 4.47 22.37 -7.37
N LEU A 145 3.61 21.56 -8.01
CA LEU A 145 3.35 20.17 -7.60
C LEU A 145 4.60 19.25 -7.61
N HIS A 146 5.67 19.64 -8.31
CA HIS A 146 6.92 18.90 -8.37
C HIS A 146 7.90 19.28 -7.26
N LYS A 147 7.73 20.44 -6.61
CA LYS A 147 8.63 20.91 -5.55
C LYS A 147 8.29 20.26 -4.21
N PRO A 148 9.28 19.85 -3.41
CA PRO A 148 9.05 19.17 -2.15
C PRO A 148 8.34 20.05 -1.12
N ILE A 149 7.43 19.44 -0.35
CA ILE A 149 6.80 20.00 0.86
C ILE A 149 7.01 19.03 2.02
N LEU A 150 7.65 19.46 3.11
CA LEU A 150 7.77 18.69 4.34
C LEU A 150 6.79 19.25 5.36
N LEU A 151 5.98 18.38 5.96
CA LEU A 151 4.96 18.77 6.93
C LEU A 151 5.28 18.09 8.27
N ALA A 152 5.42 18.86 9.35
CA ALA A 152 5.59 18.34 10.70
C ALA A 152 4.35 18.68 11.55
N PRO A 153 3.33 17.81 11.59
CA PRO A 153 2.11 18.06 12.34
C PRO A 153 2.37 18.19 13.84
N ALA A 154 1.60 19.06 14.50
CA ALA A 154 1.64 19.22 15.95
C ALA A 154 0.25 19.62 16.48
N MET A 155 -0.40 18.72 17.21
CA MET A 155 -1.76 18.91 17.74
C MET A 155 -2.04 17.98 18.93
N ASN A 156 -3.15 18.17 19.64
CA ASN A 156 -3.55 17.28 20.72
C ASN A 156 -3.82 15.85 20.21
N THR A 157 -3.64 14.84 21.07
CA THR A 157 -3.86 13.42 20.75
C THR A 157 -5.23 13.14 20.14
N MET A 158 -6.31 13.70 20.68
CA MET A 158 -7.66 13.51 20.17
C MET A 158 -7.86 14.18 18.80
N MET A 159 -7.10 15.23 18.50
CA MET A 159 -7.09 15.85 17.17
C MET A 159 -6.30 14.98 16.18
N TRP A 160 -5.15 14.45 16.61
CA TRP A 160 -4.30 13.62 15.77
C TRP A 160 -4.98 12.31 15.37
N THR A 161 -5.62 11.62 16.32
CA THR A 161 -6.31 10.36 16.09
C THR A 161 -7.69 10.52 15.45
N ASN A 162 -8.14 11.76 15.24
CA ASN A 162 -9.43 12.02 14.60
C ASN A 162 -9.42 11.58 13.13
N PRO A 163 -10.42 10.82 12.65
CA PRO A 163 -10.52 10.41 11.24
C PRO A 163 -10.46 11.57 10.24
N ILE A 164 -10.95 12.76 10.61
CA ILE A 164 -10.88 13.97 9.78
C ILE A 164 -9.42 14.39 9.52
N THR A 165 -8.55 14.27 10.52
CA THR A 165 -7.12 14.58 10.38
C THR A 165 -6.45 13.62 9.40
N GLN A 166 -6.80 12.33 9.49
CA GLN A 166 -6.32 11.33 8.53
C GLN A 166 -6.77 11.66 7.10
N GLU A 167 -8.04 12.00 6.89
CA GLU A 167 -8.58 12.36 5.58
C GLU A 167 -7.91 13.62 5.00
N HIS A 168 -7.62 14.63 5.84
CA HIS A 168 -6.88 15.81 5.43
C HIS A 168 -5.46 15.47 4.98
N MET A 169 -4.73 14.64 5.72
CA MET A 169 -3.38 14.21 5.36
C MET A 169 -3.36 13.44 4.05
N GLU A 170 -4.28 12.48 3.88
CA GLU A 170 -4.43 11.70 2.66
C GLU A 170 -4.75 12.61 1.45
N THR A 171 -5.62 13.60 1.65
CA THR A 171 -5.96 14.59 0.62
C THR A 171 -4.76 15.43 0.20
N ILE A 172 -3.99 15.94 1.17
CA ILE A 172 -2.78 16.73 0.89
C ILE A 172 -1.76 15.88 0.13
N GLY A 173 -1.44 14.67 0.63
CA GLY A 173 -0.47 13.77 -0.01
C GLY A 173 -0.89 13.30 -1.40
N ARG A 174 -2.20 13.18 -1.66
CA ARG A 174 -2.74 12.86 -2.98
C ARG A 174 -2.58 14.02 -3.98
N ILE A 175 -2.72 15.27 -3.52
CA ILE A 175 -2.64 16.47 -4.36
C ILE A 175 -1.18 16.87 -4.61
N TYR A 176 -0.41 17.03 -3.53
CA TYR A 176 1.00 17.42 -3.56
C TYR A 176 1.86 16.16 -3.46
N LYS A 177 2.13 15.53 -4.62
CA LYS A 177 2.78 14.22 -4.67
C LYS A 177 4.20 14.19 -4.11
N ASN A 178 4.87 15.34 -4.02
CA ASN A 178 6.20 15.48 -3.42
C ASN A 178 6.10 15.97 -1.96
N THR A 179 5.12 15.46 -1.21
CA THR A 179 4.94 15.77 0.21
C THR A 179 5.49 14.64 1.09
N GLU A 180 6.30 14.99 2.08
CA GLU A 180 6.68 14.11 3.19
C GLU A 180 6.00 14.58 4.46
N ILE A 181 5.36 13.66 5.19
CA ILE A 181 4.78 13.93 6.50
C ILE A 181 5.71 13.36 7.56
N ILE A 182 6.30 14.23 8.37
CA ILE A 182 7.15 13.89 9.49
C ILE A 182 6.24 13.62 10.68
N LEU A 183 5.99 12.34 10.95
CA LEU A 183 4.99 11.90 11.92
C LEU A 183 5.24 12.48 13.31
N PRO A 184 4.18 12.87 14.05
CA PRO A 184 4.31 13.31 15.42
C PRO A 184 4.82 12.17 16.32
N ILE A 185 5.29 12.54 17.50
CA ILE A 185 5.75 11.65 18.56
C ILE A 185 4.75 11.63 19.72
N GLU A 186 4.83 10.56 20.51
CA GLU A 186 4.17 10.46 21.79
C GLU A 186 4.99 11.16 22.87
N LYS A 187 4.36 12.07 23.61
CA LYS A 187 4.97 12.77 24.75
C LYS A 187 3.90 13.39 25.65
N VAL A 188 4.33 13.98 26.76
CA VAL A 188 3.49 14.91 27.54
C VAL A 188 3.24 16.15 26.66
N LEU A 189 1.97 16.39 26.36
CA LEU A 189 1.51 17.52 25.55
C LEU A 189 1.34 18.76 26.42
N ALA A 190 1.21 19.92 25.79
CA ALA A 190 1.05 21.19 26.51
C ALA A 190 -0.20 21.27 27.40
N CYS A 191 -1.22 20.42 27.15
CA CYS A 191 -2.41 20.29 27.99
C CYS A 191 -2.22 19.34 29.18
N GLY A 192 -1.06 18.70 29.34
CA GLY A 192 -0.79 17.70 30.37
C GLY A 192 -1.09 16.25 29.94
N ASP A 193 -1.85 16.06 28.87
CA ASP A 193 -2.13 14.71 28.33
C ASP A 193 -0.85 14.02 27.86
N ILE A 194 -0.77 12.71 28.08
CA ILE A 194 0.26 11.86 27.47
C ILE A 194 -0.36 11.20 26.23
N GLY A 195 0.25 11.39 25.07
CA GLY A 195 -0.19 10.71 23.86
C GLY A 195 0.45 11.22 22.59
N MET A 196 0.06 10.58 21.48
CA MET A 196 0.58 10.85 20.14
C MET A 196 0.05 12.18 19.60
N GLY A 197 0.93 13.10 19.21
CA GLY A 197 0.51 14.39 18.63
C GLY A 197 1.53 15.51 18.80
N GLY A 198 2.56 15.27 19.61
CA GLY A 198 3.70 16.18 19.73
C GLY A 198 4.47 16.28 18.40
N MET A 199 4.86 17.48 18.00
CA MET A 199 5.73 17.65 16.82
C MET A 199 6.97 16.76 16.96
N ALA A 200 7.39 16.14 15.85
CA ALA A 200 8.64 15.39 15.79
C ALA A 200 9.82 16.23 16.31
N GLU A 201 10.84 15.56 16.84
CA GLU A 201 12.04 16.23 17.32
C GLU A 201 12.68 17.09 16.23
N TRP A 202 13.03 18.33 16.59
CA TRP A 202 13.49 19.33 15.63
C TRP A 202 14.75 18.88 14.87
N ARG A 203 15.62 18.07 15.50
CA ARG A 203 16.81 17.47 14.87
C ARG A 203 16.42 16.51 13.74
N ASN A 204 15.37 15.70 13.94
CA ASN A 204 14.83 14.82 12.91
C ASN A 204 14.24 15.64 11.74
N ILE A 205 13.50 16.70 12.04
CA ILE A 205 12.95 17.61 11.03
C ILE A 205 14.06 18.19 10.13
N VAL A 206 15.14 18.67 10.74
CA VAL A 206 16.30 19.21 10.02
C VAL A 206 16.99 18.12 9.19
N SER A 207 17.15 16.91 9.73
CA SER A 207 17.70 15.75 8.98
C SER A 207 16.89 15.47 7.72
N LYS A 208 15.56 15.50 7.80
CA LYS A 208 14.68 15.29 6.63
C LYS A 208 14.82 16.34 5.55
N VAL A 209 14.98 17.61 5.94
CA VAL A 209 15.30 18.68 4.97
C VAL A 209 16.66 18.44 4.32
N ALA A 210 17.68 18.08 5.10
CA ALA A 210 19.02 17.81 4.61
C ALA A 210 19.07 16.60 3.65
N GLU A 211 18.35 15.52 3.97
CA GLU A 211 18.19 14.35 3.10
C GLU A 211 17.54 14.73 1.76
N HIS A 212 16.47 15.55 1.78
CA HIS A 212 15.75 15.97 0.58
C HIS A 212 16.61 16.82 -0.36
N LEU A 213 17.42 17.71 0.20
CA LEU A 213 18.25 18.64 -0.56
C LEU A 213 19.69 18.14 -0.75
N ARG A 214 20.03 16.97 -0.19
CA ARG A 214 21.39 16.37 -0.21
C ARG A 214 22.45 17.33 0.32
N LEU A 215 22.16 17.97 1.45
CA LEU A 215 23.01 19.01 2.01
C LEU A 215 24.25 18.40 2.69
N GLU A 216 25.38 19.09 2.55
CA GLU A 216 26.61 18.82 3.30
C GLU A 216 26.79 19.89 4.39
N HIS A 217 27.34 19.51 5.55
CA HIS A 217 27.64 20.49 6.60
C HIS A 217 28.76 21.45 6.16
N LYS A 218 28.68 22.72 6.58
CA LYS A 218 29.79 23.67 6.41
C LYS A 218 31.06 23.06 7.01
N LYS A 219 32.16 23.08 6.25
CA LYS A 219 33.47 22.64 6.76
C LYS A 219 33.81 23.45 8.01
N VAL A 220 33.76 22.80 9.18
CA VAL A 220 34.11 23.43 10.44
C VAL A 220 35.63 23.54 10.51
N VAL A 221 36.15 24.77 10.57
CA VAL A 221 37.52 25.01 11.03
C VAL A 221 37.50 24.74 12.54
N PRO A 222 38.35 23.84 13.06
CA PRO A 222 38.27 23.39 14.45
C PRO A 222 38.73 24.51 15.39
N ASN A 223 37.80 25.37 15.82
CA ASN A 223 37.82 26.13 17.07
C ASN A 223 36.61 27.10 17.13
N ALA A 224 35.39 26.57 17.26
CA ALA A 224 34.23 27.33 17.77
C ALA A 224 33.03 26.41 18.04
N VAL A 225 33.18 25.34 18.84
CA VAL A 225 32.03 24.65 19.45
C VAL A 225 32.36 24.35 20.90
N LYS A 226 32.23 25.37 21.75
CA LYS A 226 31.79 25.21 23.13
C LYS A 226 30.61 26.17 23.27
N ASN A 227 29.51 25.68 23.83
CA ASN A 227 28.22 26.36 24.08
C ASN A 227 27.09 26.04 23.08
N ILE A 228 26.77 24.75 22.89
CA ILE A 228 25.42 24.31 22.52
C ILE A 228 24.96 23.10 23.39
N GLU A 229 25.82 22.51 24.21
CA GLU A 229 25.51 21.25 24.93
C GLU A 229 24.78 21.40 26.27
N ASN A 230 24.59 22.61 26.84
CA ASN A 230 24.06 22.77 28.21
C ASN A 230 22.72 23.54 28.29
N GLN A 231 21.67 23.11 27.58
CA GLN A 231 20.31 23.64 27.81
C GLN A 231 19.21 22.56 27.91
N ASP A 232 19.55 21.27 27.89
CA ASP A 232 18.57 20.18 27.93
C ASP A 232 18.47 19.51 29.33
N GLU A 233 19.12 20.02 30.41
CA GLU A 233 19.20 19.35 31.73
C GLU A 233 18.58 20.08 32.95
N GLU A 234 17.90 21.23 32.81
CA GLU A 234 17.38 21.99 33.98
C GLU A 234 15.86 21.90 34.25
N GLU A 235 15.10 20.97 33.66
CA GLU A 235 13.64 20.84 33.95
C GLU A 235 13.21 19.48 34.53
N SER A 236 14.13 18.64 35.01
CA SER A 236 13.75 17.32 35.58
C SER A 236 14.25 17.02 37.01
N SER A 237 14.61 18.03 37.81
CA SER A 237 14.97 17.80 39.22
C SER A 237 14.31 18.81 40.16
N GLY A 238 13.24 18.37 40.82
CA GLY A 238 12.62 19.07 41.94
C GLY A 238 11.75 18.10 42.73
N THR A 239 12.38 17.28 43.57
CA THR A 239 11.74 16.40 44.55
C THR A 239 11.25 17.20 45.77
N ASP A 240 10.01 16.91 46.17
CA ASP A 240 9.45 16.80 47.52
C ASP A 240 10.23 17.37 48.72
N ASN A 241 9.65 18.36 49.38
CA ASN A 241 9.16 18.33 50.77
C ASN A 241 9.06 19.74 51.35
N GLU A 242 7.88 20.14 51.82
CA GLU A 242 7.70 20.70 53.18
C GLU A 242 6.21 20.84 53.52
N GLU A 243 5.94 20.74 54.83
CA GLU A 243 4.70 20.28 55.47
C GLU A 243 3.67 21.37 55.79
N SER A 244 2.44 20.90 56.01
CA SER A 244 1.45 21.31 57.02
C SER A 244 1.14 22.80 57.26
N ASN A 245 -0.12 23.17 57.04
CA ASN A 245 -1.08 23.50 58.11
C ASN A 245 -2.31 24.20 57.52
N TYR A 246 -3.50 23.66 57.80
CA TYR A 246 -4.59 24.33 58.54
C TYR A 246 -5.92 23.60 58.24
N ASP A 247 -6.38 22.88 59.25
CA ASP A 247 -7.74 22.41 59.44
C ASP A 247 -8.69 23.55 59.85
N ASP A 248 -9.98 23.26 59.66
CA ASP A 248 -11.17 23.76 60.35
C ASP A 248 -11.61 25.21 60.18
N ASN A 249 -12.78 25.39 59.55
CA ASN A 249 -14.00 25.71 60.29
C ASN A 249 -15.26 25.52 59.44
N ASP A 250 -16.20 24.77 60.02
CA ASP A 250 -17.64 24.75 59.73
C ASP A 250 -18.28 26.15 59.94
N ASP A 251 -19.32 26.49 59.18
CA ASP A 251 -20.66 26.74 59.73
C ASP A 251 -21.70 27.20 58.67
N GLN A 252 -22.75 26.37 58.57
CA GLN A 252 -24.19 26.68 58.66
C GLN A 252 -24.91 27.66 57.72
N ASP A 253 -25.90 27.05 57.05
CA ASP A 253 -27.34 27.38 57.00
C ASP A 253 -27.83 28.78 56.57
N SER A 254 -28.65 28.79 55.52
CA SER A 254 -30.01 29.37 55.63
C SER A 254 -30.98 28.78 54.58
N LYS A 255 -32.11 28.29 55.09
CA LYS A 255 -33.30 27.80 54.37
C LYS A 255 -34.35 28.90 54.22
N GLY A 256 -35.25 28.73 53.24
CA GLY A 256 -36.60 29.30 53.14
C GLY A 256 -36.80 30.04 51.81
N GLN A 257 -37.85 29.84 51.00
CA GLN A 257 -39.21 29.38 51.28
C GLN A 257 -39.91 28.89 49.99
N ASP A 258 -40.92 28.04 50.19
CA ASP A 258 -41.77 27.36 49.22
C ASP A 258 -42.81 28.26 48.49
N SER A 259 -43.27 27.82 47.32
CA SER A 259 -44.72 27.69 47.04
C SER A 259 -44.98 26.82 45.80
N GLU A 260 -45.88 25.85 45.98
CA GLU A 260 -46.39 24.87 45.01
C GLU A 260 -47.41 25.48 44.03
N THR A 261 -47.55 24.88 42.85
CA THR A 261 -48.87 24.51 42.27
C THR A 261 -48.67 23.51 41.11
N ASP A 262 -49.43 22.42 41.18
CA ASP A 262 -49.59 21.34 40.19
C ASP A 262 -50.27 21.79 38.89
N GLU A 263 -49.91 21.19 37.74
CA GLU A 263 -50.81 20.28 36.98
C GLU A 263 -50.24 19.88 35.58
N ALA A 264 -50.23 18.56 35.37
CA ALA A 264 -50.50 17.76 34.14
C ALA A 264 -49.77 18.01 32.79
N ALA A 265 -49.13 16.93 32.30
CA ALA A 265 -48.64 16.70 30.94
C ALA A 265 -49.79 16.45 29.92
N PRO A 266 -49.55 16.47 28.59
CA PRO A 266 -49.11 15.21 27.95
C PRO A 266 -48.22 15.28 26.69
N SER A 267 -47.52 14.14 26.50
CA SER A 267 -47.26 13.36 25.28
C SER A 267 -46.33 13.82 24.15
N TYR A 268 -45.29 12.97 24.01
CA TYR A 268 -44.41 12.71 22.88
C TYR A 268 -45.11 12.51 21.53
N ILE A 269 -44.45 12.96 20.45
CA ILE A 269 -44.67 12.49 19.07
C ILE A 269 -43.37 11.83 18.57
N ASP A 270 -43.49 10.54 18.29
CA ASP A 270 -42.53 9.68 17.60
C ASP A 270 -42.80 9.75 16.09
N VAL A 271 -41.75 9.90 15.28
CA VAL A 271 -41.84 9.93 13.81
C VAL A 271 -40.92 8.86 13.23
N THR A 272 -41.52 7.70 12.96
CA THR A 272 -41.00 6.69 12.03
C THR A 272 -41.75 6.78 10.70
N PRO A 273 -41.09 6.71 9.53
CA PRO A 273 -41.79 6.69 8.24
C PRO A 273 -42.23 5.27 7.86
N LYS A 274 -43.54 5.09 7.64
CA LYS A 274 -44.15 3.88 7.09
C LYS A 274 -44.13 3.88 5.56
N ALA A 275 -43.83 2.71 5.01
CA ALA A 275 -44.00 2.32 3.61
C ALA A 275 -45.47 2.41 3.15
N SER A 276 -45.68 2.87 1.92
CA SER A 276 -46.94 2.78 1.18
C SER A 276 -46.87 1.68 0.13
N SER A 277 -48.01 1.03 -0.10
CA SER A 277 -48.18 -0.11 -0.99
C SER A 277 -49.30 0.14 -2.00
N LEU A 278 -49.18 -0.59 -3.13
CA LEU A 278 -50.17 -0.97 -4.17
C LEU A 278 -50.19 -0.16 -5.48
N PRO A 279 -50.64 -0.73 -6.64
CA PRO A 279 -51.17 -2.09 -6.87
C PRO A 279 -50.53 -2.90 -8.03
N SER A 280 -50.86 -4.18 -8.06
CA SER A 280 -50.62 -5.16 -9.12
C SER A 280 -51.69 -5.11 -10.23
N SER A 281 -51.29 -5.37 -11.48
CA SER A 281 -52.15 -6.02 -12.49
C SER A 281 -51.30 -6.76 -13.54
N ASN A 282 -51.73 -7.97 -13.87
CA ASN A 282 -51.12 -8.89 -14.84
C ASN A 282 -51.56 -8.56 -16.28
N SER A 283 -50.68 -8.74 -17.28
CA SER A 283 -50.84 -9.76 -18.34
C SER A 283 -49.90 -9.55 -19.55
N SER A 284 -49.23 -10.65 -19.91
CA SER A 284 -48.84 -11.11 -21.26
C SER A 284 -48.29 -10.14 -22.32
N SER A 285 -47.06 -10.40 -22.77
CA SER A 285 -46.84 -10.96 -24.12
C SER A 285 -45.38 -11.35 -24.34
N ILE A 286 -45.22 -12.57 -24.83
CA ILE A 286 -44.01 -13.21 -25.32
C ILE A 286 -43.76 -12.66 -26.73
N LEU A 287 -42.54 -12.22 -27.03
CA LEU A 287 -42.05 -12.05 -28.40
C LEU A 287 -40.64 -12.63 -28.51
N GLU A 288 -40.57 -13.80 -29.15
CA GLU A 288 -39.36 -14.44 -29.65
C GLU A 288 -38.82 -13.73 -30.91
N PRO A 289 -37.53 -13.91 -31.25
CA PRO A 289 -36.86 -13.17 -32.31
C PRO A 289 -37.11 -13.79 -33.70
N PRO A 290 -37.04 -13.00 -34.79
CA PRO A 290 -37.21 -13.56 -36.12
C PRO A 290 -35.96 -14.33 -36.57
N THR A 291 -36.19 -15.61 -36.87
CA THR A 291 -35.34 -16.46 -37.70
C THR A 291 -35.44 -16.01 -39.16
N SER A 292 -34.30 -15.92 -39.85
CA SER A 292 -34.26 -16.01 -41.32
C SER A 292 -33.05 -16.84 -41.75
N GLN A 293 -33.34 -17.93 -42.47
CA GLN A 293 -32.39 -18.79 -43.15
C GLN A 293 -32.14 -18.29 -44.60
N PRO A 294 -31.09 -18.79 -45.27
CA PRO A 294 -30.38 -18.06 -46.33
C PRO A 294 -30.90 -18.36 -47.74
N SER A 295 -30.70 -17.43 -48.68
CA SER A 295 -30.86 -17.67 -50.11
C SER A 295 -29.56 -17.38 -50.90
N SER A 296 -29.04 -18.47 -51.48
CA SER A 296 -28.38 -18.64 -52.78
C SER A 296 -27.59 -17.49 -53.46
N THR A 297 -26.28 -17.73 -53.54
CA THR A 297 -25.39 -17.68 -54.73
C THR A 297 -25.35 -16.43 -55.65
N LYS A 298 -24.15 -15.83 -55.76
CA LYS A 298 -23.31 -15.86 -56.98
C LYS A 298 -21.88 -15.36 -56.73
N LYS A 299 -20.90 -16.18 -57.13
CA LYS A 299 -19.47 -15.85 -57.28
C LYS A 299 -19.26 -14.99 -58.53
N ALA A 300 -18.35 -14.01 -58.46
CA ALA A 300 -17.47 -13.67 -59.58
C ALA A 300 -16.20 -12.97 -59.07
N SER A 301 -15.07 -13.45 -59.58
CA SER A 301 -13.68 -13.06 -59.35
C SER A 301 -13.26 -11.82 -60.14
N ALA A 302 -12.31 -11.03 -59.63
CA ALA A 302 -11.31 -10.38 -60.48
C ALA A 302 -10.03 -10.03 -59.69
N LYS A 303 -8.90 -10.39 -60.32
CA LYS A 303 -7.51 -10.15 -59.91
C LYS A 303 -7.20 -8.65 -59.83
N PHE A 304 -6.29 -8.25 -58.94
CA PHE A 304 -5.49 -7.05 -59.14
C PHE A 304 -4.00 -7.33 -58.97
N VAL A 305 -3.26 -6.83 -59.95
CA VAL A 305 -1.83 -7.01 -60.23
C VAL A 305 -1.06 -5.91 -59.51
N ALA A 306 0.09 -6.26 -58.94
CA ALA A 306 1.04 -5.30 -58.35
C ALA A 306 1.82 -4.57 -59.45
N PRO A 307 2.06 -3.25 -59.32
CA PRO A 307 3.15 -2.59 -60.03
C PRO A 307 4.38 -2.48 -59.12
N SER A 308 5.48 -3.03 -59.61
CA SER A 308 6.84 -2.77 -59.15
C SER A 308 7.37 -1.48 -59.80
N VAL A 309 7.84 -0.51 -59.00
CA VAL A 309 8.78 0.52 -59.50
C VAL A 309 9.79 0.88 -58.39
N HIS A 310 11.04 0.53 -58.69
CA HIS A 310 12.34 1.11 -58.34
C HIS A 310 12.57 1.89 -57.03
N SER A 311 13.51 1.31 -56.29
CA SER A 311 14.50 1.93 -55.43
C SER A 311 15.17 3.17 -56.06
N GLU A 312 15.01 4.32 -55.41
CA GLU A 312 16.02 5.37 -55.18
C GLU A 312 15.29 6.68 -54.83
N GLN A 313 15.08 6.92 -53.52
CA GLN A 313 14.95 8.22 -52.84
C GLN A 313 14.24 8.03 -51.49
N LEU A 314 14.94 7.43 -50.53
CA LEU A 314 14.62 7.52 -49.11
C LEU A 314 15.92 7.79 -48.35
N ALA A 315 16.46 8.99 -48.56
CA ALA A 315 17.41 9.60 -47.64
C ALA A 315 16.73 10.86 -47.08
N GLN A 316 16.79 11.00 -45.75
CA GLN A 316 16.34 12.15 -44.95
C GLN A 316 14.84 12.27 -44.66
N TYR A 317 14.34 11.41 -43.76
CA TYR A 317 13.45 11.87 -42.69
C TYR A 317 13.86 11.17 -41.39
N GLN A 318 14.78 11.80 -40.67
CA GLN A 318 15.06 11.48 -39.26
C GLN A 318 13.93 12.07 -38.42
N SER A 319 13.08 11.22 -37.86
CA SER A 319 12.17 11.60 -36.77
C SER A 319 12.99 12.04 -35.55
N PRO A 320 12.71 13.21 -34.95
CA PRO A 320 13.36 13.61 -33.71
C PRO A 320 12.97 12.67 -32.56
N HIS A 321 13.98 12.16 -31.87
CA HIS A 321 13.90 11.40 -30.62
C HIS A 321 12.88 12.01 -29.65
N GLN A 322 11.89 11.22 -29.21
CA GLN A 322 11.11 11.54 -28.02
C GLN A 322 11.96 11.27 -26.77
N PRO A 323 12.23 12.28 -25.90
CA PRO A 323 12.82 12.04 -24.60
C PRO A 323 11.72 11.71 -23.58
N GLY A 324 11.75 10.48 -23.07
CA GLY A 324 11.44 10.15 -21.68
C GLY A 324 9.97 10.15 -21.24
N LEU A 325 9.27 9.01 -21.42
CA LEU A 325 8.28 8.59 -20.43
C LEU A 325 9.03 8.25 -19.13
N SER A 326 9.20 9.23 -18.24
CA SER A 326 9.69 8.97 -16.88
C SER A 326 8.55 8.46 -16.00
N SER A 327 8.85 7.35 -15.31
CA SER A 327 7.98 6.51 -14.51
C SER A 327 6.97 7.23 -13.61
N VAL A 328 5.73 6.75 -13.62
CA VAL A 328 4.83 6.87 -12.46
C VAL A 328 5.57 6.23 -11.29
N ARG A 329 6.12 7.05 -10.38
CA ARG A 329 6.87 6.52 -9.24
C ARG A 329 5.89 5.76 -8.35
N ALA A 330 6.09 4.46 -8.25
CA ALA A 330 5.42 3.57 -7.30
C ALA A 330 5.49 4.18 -5.88
N PRO A 331 4.53 3.85 -4.98
CA PRO A 331 4.63 4.23 -3.57
C PRO A 331 6.03 3.91 -3.03
N PRO A 332 6.55 4.67 -2.03
CA PRO A 332 7.89 4.44 -1.51
C PRO A 332 8.02 2.95 -1.18
N LYS A 333 8.97 2.28 -1.84
CA LYS A 333 9.22 0.86 -1.62
C LYS A 333 9.48 0.70 -0.12
N PRO A 334 8.77 -0.22 0.57
CA PRO A 334 9.20 -0.59 1.91
C PRO A 334 10.68 -1.00 1.83
N SER A 335 11.45 -0.73 2.88
CA SER A 335 12.88 -1.07 2.93
C SER A 335 13.16 -2.53 2.54
N HIS A 336 12.17 -3.40 2.74
CA HIS A 336 12.08 -4.76 2.24
C HIS A 336 10.62 -5.13 1.89
N GLU A 337 10.39 -5.88 0.80
CA GLU A 337 9.03 -6.23 0.33
C GLU A 337 8.26 -7.13 1.32
N GLU A 338 8.94 -7.88 2.20
CA GLU A 338 8.32 -8.64 3.31
C GLU A 338 7.55 -7.77 4.31
N ASN A 339 7.89 -6.48 4.44
CA ASN A 339 7.14 -5.59 5.33
C ASN A 339 5.67 -5.47 4.92
N GLN A 340 5.31 -5.69 3.66
CA GLN A 340 3.90 -5.72 3.24
C GLN A 340 3.10 -6.80 4.00
N TYR A 341 3.69 -7.97 4.23
CA TYR A 341 3.08 -9.05 5.01
C TYR A 341 3.02 -8.69 6.50
N LEU A 342 4.10 -8.14 7.06
CA LEU A 342 4.17 -7.75 8.48
C LEU A 342 3.22 -6.59 8.81
N ASP A 343 3.15 -5.59 7.95
CA ASP A 343 2.25 -4.45 8.09
C ASP A 343 0.80 -4.90 7.97
N LEU A 344 0.49 -5.87 7.11
CA LEU A 344 -0.84 -6.45 7.04
C LEU A 344 -1.19 -7.25 8.31
N ILE A 345 -0.25 -7.97 8.92
CA ILE A 345 -0.47 -8.59 10.23
C ILE A 345 -0.79 -7.52 11.28
N ARG A 346 0.03 -6.45 11.38
CA ARG A 346 -0.21 -5.33 12.30
C ARG A 346 -1.60 -4.73 12.07
N TYR A 347 -1.97 -4.52 10.81
CA TYR A 347 -3.25 -3.97 10.41
C TYR A 347 -4.42 -4.86 10.84
N VAL A 348 -4.36 -6.17 10.59
CA VAL A 348 -5.39 -7.13 11.03
C VAL A 348 -5.47 -7.18 12.56
N MET A 349 -4.32 -7.19 13.25
CA MET A 349 -4.27 -7.17 14.72
C MET A 349 -4.84 -5.88 15.32
N GLN A 350 -4.69 -4.74 14.67
CA GLN A 350 -5.14 -3.46 15.20
C GLN A 350 -6.58 -3.13 14.81
N TYR A 351 -6.93 -3.32 13.53
CA TYR A 351 -8.19 -2.85 12.95
C TYR A 351 -9.16 -3.98 12.58
N GLY A 352 -8.70 -5.24 12.57
CA GLY A 352 -9.56 -6.37 12.24
C GLY A 352 -10.68 -6.56 13.26
N ARG A 353 -11.79 -7.14 12.79
CA ARG A 353 -12.96 -7.46 13.62
C ARG A 353 -12.92 -8.92 14.04
N SER A 354 -13.24 -9.16 15.31
CA SER A 354 -13.40 -10.51 15.84
C SER A 354 -14.59 -11.19 15.19
N ARG A 355 -14.42 -12.44 14.75
CA ARG A 355 -15.47 -13.25 14.14
C ARG A 355 -15.39 -14.70 14.64
N PRO A 356 -16.54 -15.36 14.87
CA PRO A 356 -16.56 -16.82 14.96
C PRO A 356 -16.17 -17.41 13.60
N ASP A 357 -15.62 -18.62 13.60
CA ASP A 357 -15.25 -19.34 12.39
C ASP A 357 -15.62 -20.82 12.50
N ARG A 358 -15.53 -21.55 11.39
CA ARG A 358 -15.95 -22.96 11.29
C ARG A 358 -15.17 -23.90 12.23
N THR A 359 -13.95 -23.53 12.63
CA THR A 359 -13.06 -24.36 13.46
C THR A 359 -13.33 -24.18 14.95
N GLY A 360 -14.04 -23.11 15.34
CA GLY A 360 -14.31 -22.76 16.73
C GLY A 360 -13.19 -21.99 17.46
N THR A 361 -12.01 -21.82 16.85
CA THR A 361 -10.91 -21.02 17.44
C THR A 361 -11.23 -19.53 17.50
N GLY A 362 -12.02 -19.04 16.54
CA GLY A 362 -12.28 -17.63 16.30
C GLY A 362 -11.10 -16.93 15.62
N THR A 363 -11.40 -15.83 14.95
CA THR A 363 -10.43 -15.06 14.17
C THR A 363 -10.58 -13.57 14.39
N ARG A 364 -9.51 -12.83 14.09
CA ARG A 364 -9.57 -11.40 13.79
C ARG A 364 -9.34 -11.20 12.30
N SER A 365 -10.24 -10.51 11.62
CA SER A 365 -10.25 -10.46 10.15
C SER A 365 -10.51 -9.07 9.59
N VAL A 366 -10.02 -8.84 8.37
CA VAL A 366 -10.35 -7.73 7.50
C VAL A 366 -10.73 -8.28 6.12
N PHE A 367 -11.64 -7.60 5.43
CA PHE A 367 -12.08 -8.01 4.10
C PHE A 367 -11.41 -7.15 3.03
N ALA A 368 -10.90 -7.80 1.99
CA ALA A 368 -10.27 -7.17 0.84
C ALA A 368 -9.19 -6.13 1.21
N PRO A 369 -8.16 -6.49 1.99
CA PRO A 369 -7.06 -5.59 2.30
C PRO A 369 -6.28 -5.20 1.03
N PRO A 370 -5.38 -4.20 1.12
CA PRO A 370 -4.45 -3.91 0.03
C PRO A 370 -3.72 -5.17 -0.44
N GLN A 371 -3.60 -5.33 -1.77
CA GLN A 371 -2.88 -6.45 -2.38
C GLN A 371 -1.38 -6.41 -2.02
N LEU A 372 -0.77 -7.58 -1.85
CA LEU A 372 0.69 -7.69 -1.70
C LEU A 372 1.33 -7.83 -3.08
N ARG A 373 2.52 -7.26 -3.27
CA ARG A 373 3.25 -7.33 -4.55
C ARG A 373 4.71 -7.66 -4.31
N PHE A 374 5.21 -8.72 -4.93
CA PHE A 374 6.56 -9.21 -4.75
C PHE A 374 7.30 -9.25 -6.10
N SER A 375 8.49 -8.66 -6.14
CA SER A 375 9.38 -8.75 -7.29
C SER A 375 9.94 -10.17 -7.40
N LEU A 376 9.86 -10.74 -8.61
CA LEU A 376 10.50 -12.00 -8.98
C LEU A 376 11.75 -11.79 -9.85
N ARG A 377 12.04 -10.52 -10.20
CA ARG A 377 13.20 -10.14 -11.01
C ARG A 377 14.49 -10.59 -10.33
N ASN A 378 15.54 -10.75 -11.13
CA ASN A 378 16.85 -11.21 -10.65
C ASN A 378 16.77 -12.54 -9.90
N GLN A 379 15.86 -13.42 -10.33
CA GLN A 379 15.65 -14.74 -9.72
C GLN A 379 15.19 -14.67 -8.26
N THR A 380 14.74 -13.52 -7.77
CA THR A 380 14.28 -13.38 -6.38
C THR A 380 13.07 -14.28 -6.13
N LEU A 381 13.10 -14.99 -5.01
CA LEU A 381 11.98 -15.78 -4.50
C LEU A 381 11.50 -15.14 -3.19
N PRO A 382 10.27 -14.58 -3.12
CA PRO A 382 9.71 -14.03 -1.89
C PRO A 382 9.36 -15.13 -0.88
N LEU A 383 10.39 -15.77 -0.33
CA LEU A 383 10.32 -16.75 0.74
C LEU A 383 10.57 -16.02 2.05
N LEU A 384 9.51 -15.84 2.84
CA LEU A 384 9.56 -15.02 4.05
C LEU A 384 10.72 -15.42 4.98
N THR A 385 11.37 -14.41 5.55
CA THR A 385 12.62 -14.58 6.32
C THR A 385 12.41 -14.33 7.81
N THR A 386 11.40 -13.57 8.22
CA THR A 386 11.06 -13.33 9.64
C THR A 386 10.61 -14.59 10.38
N LYS A 387 10.29 -15.65 9.66
CA LYS A 387 10.04 -17.01 10.17
C LYS A 387 10.48 -18.00 9.10
N ARG A 388 11.09 -19.12 9.52
CA ARG A 388 11.40 -20.23 8.61
C ARG A 388 10.12 -20.81 8.01
N VAL A 389 9.99 -20.72 6.70
CA VAL A 389 8.93 -21.35 5.90
C VAL A 389 9.36 -22.77 5.53
N PHE A 390 8.40 -23.71 5.52
CA PHE A 390 8.67 -25.10 5.18
C PHE A 390 8.80 -25.30 3.66
N LEU A 391 9.93 -24.85 3.09
CA LEU A 391 10.17 -24.80 1.65
C LEU A 391 9.97 -26.15 0.94
N ARG A 392 10.46 -27.26 1.51
CA ARG A 392 10.28 -28.59 0.92
C ARG A 392 8.79 -28.94 0.78
N GLY A 393 7.97 -28.59 1.78
CA GLY A 393 6.53 -28.74 1.71
C GLY A 393 5.93 -27.91 0.57
N VAL A 394 6.35 -26.66 0.41
CA VAL A 394 5.87 -25.77 -0.68
C VAL A 394 6.11 -26.38 -2.04
N LEU A 395 7.32 -26.87 -2.29
CA LEU A 395 7.71 -27.43 -3.57
C LEU A 395 7.00 -28.75 -3.87
N GLU A 396 6.94 -29.67 -2.90
CA GLU A 396 6.28 -30.96 -3.06
C GLU A 396 4.76 -30.82 -3.26
N GLU A 397 4.11 -29.91 -2.54
CA GLU A 397 2.69 -29.61 -2.74
C GLU A 397 2.44 -28.99 -4.13
N LEU A 398 3.28 -28.06 -4.57
CA LEU A 398 3.13 -27.46 -5.90
C LEU A 398 3.28 -28.51 -7.01
N LEU A 399 4.28 -29.40 -6.91
CA LEU A 399 4.44 -30.50 -7.86
C LEU A 399 3.26 -31.49 -7.82
N TRP A 400 2.69 -31.73 -6.63
CA TRP A 400 1.47 -32.53 -6.45
C TRP A 400 0.26 -31.88 -7.14
N PHE A 401 0.05 -30.56 -6.97
CA PHE A 401 -0.98 -29.83 -7.72
C PHE A 401 -0.74 -29.89 -9.23
N ILE A 402 0.50 -29.70 -9.69
CA ILE A 402 0.83 -29.76 -11.11
C ILE A 402 0.47 -31.14 -11.67
N ARG A 403 0.77 -32.24 -10.97
CA ARG A 403 0.40 -33.60 -11.41
C ARG A 403 -1.11 -33.85 -11.49
N GLY A 404 -1.96 -32.97 -10.95
CA GLY A 404 -3.39 -33.20 -10.87
C GLY A 404 -3.78 -34.21 -9.77
N ASP A 405 -2.85 -34.50 -8.87
CA ASP A 405 -2.97 -35.49 -7.82
C ASP A 405 -3.89 -34.99 -6.70
N THR A 406 -4.66 -35.91 -6.12
CA THR A 406 -5.66 -35.65 -5.07
C THR A 406 -5.54 -36.59 -3.88
N ASP A 407 -4.57 -37.50 -3.89
CA ASP A 407 -4.23 -38.32 -2.73
C ASP A 407 -3.18 -37.61 -1.86
N ALA A 408 -3.60 -37.17 -0.68
CA ALA A 408 -2.71 -36.56 0.31
C ALA A 408 -1.63 -37.54 0.81
N ASN A 409 -1.85 -38.87 0.72
CA ASN A 409 -0.89 -39.86 1.21
C ASN A 409 0.45 -39.77 0.43
N HIS A 410 0.44 -39.39 -0.85
CA HIS A 410 1.67 -39.17 -1.61
C HIS A 410 2.53 -38.02 -1.04
N LEU A 411 1.93 -37.06 -0.33
CA LEU A 411 2.65 -36.03 0.41
C LEU A 411 3.12 -36.57 1.77
N THR A 412 2.25 -37.28 2.49
CA THR A 412 2.56 -37.91 3.79
C THR A 412 3.74 -38.88 3.69
N GLU A 413 3.82 -39.71 2.64
CA GLU A 413 4.92 -40.64 2.37
C GLU A 413 6.27 -39.93 2.18
N LYS A 414 6.25 -38.66 1.76
CA LYS A 414 7.44 -37.81 1.64
C LYS A 414 7.77 -37.05 2.93
N GLY A 415 7.00 -37.25 4.00
CA GLY A 415 7.10 -36.55 5.28
C GLY A 415 6.46 -35.15 5.25
N ILE A 416 5.49 -34.90 4.36
CA ILE A 416 4.80 -33.62 4.23
C ILE A 416 3.35 -33.80 4.75
N HIS A 417 3.10 -33.31 5.96
CA HIS A 417 1.87 -33.59 6.72
C HIS A 417 0.84 -32.44 6.70
N ILE A 418 0.91 -31.54 5.73
CA ILE A 418 0.09 -30.32 5.70
C ILE A 418 -1.40 -30.59 5.38
N TRP A 419 -1.70 -31.73 4.76
CA TRP A 419 -3.06 -32.15 4.39
C TRP A 419 -3.64 -33.25 5.29
N ASP A 420 -2.83 -33.85 6.18
CA ASP A 420 -3.24 -34.99 7.03
C ASP A 420 -4.50 -34.70 7.85
N GLY A 421 -4.61 -33.48 8.40
CA GLY A 421 -5.77 -33.08 9.21
C GLY A 421 -7.07 -33.04 8.41
N ASN A 422 -7.04 -32.56 7.16
CA ASN A 422 -8.22 -32.48 6.30
C ASN A 422 -8.48 -33.79 5.54
N GLY A 423 -7.46 -34.63 5.38
CA GLY A 423 -7.56 -35.95 4.75
C GLY A 423 -7.88 -37.09 5.73
N SER A 424 -7.99 -36.81 7.03
CA SER A 424 -8.23 -37.84 8.04
C SER A 424 -9.60 -38.51 7.86
N ARG A 425 -9.71 -39.76 8.32
CA ARG A 425 -10.97 -40.49 8.28
C ARG A 425 -12.07 -39.73 9.03
N GLU A 426 -11.73 -39.18 10.19
CA GLU A 426 -12.64 -38.44 11.06
C GLU A 426 -13.17 -37.17 10.37
N PHE A 427 -12.29 -36.42 9.69
CA PHE A 427 -12.69 -35.18 9.02
C PHE A 427 -13.55 -35.44 7.78
N LEU A 428 -13.19 -36.46 6.98
CA LEU A 428 -14.00 -36.87 5.84
C LEU A 428 -15.39 -37.38 6.27
N ASP A 429 -15.48 -38.11 7.38
CA ASP A 429 -16.76 -38.56 7.93
C ASP A 429 -17.61 -37.40 8.46
N LEU A 430 -17.01 -36.39 9.07
CA LEU A 430 -17.70 -35.17 9.50
C LEU A 430 -18.36 -34.44 8.31
N LEU A 431 -17.76 -34.53 7.12
CA LEU A 431 -18.29 -33.96 5.88
C LEU A 431 -19.29 -34.87 5.16
N GLY A 432 -19.57 -36.08 5.68
CA GLY A 432 -20.43 -37.07 5.03
C GLY A 432 -19.77 -37.82 3.86
N LEU A 433 -18.44 -37.75 3.72
CA LEU A 433 -17.66 -38.38 2.65
C LEU A 433 -17.19 -39.79 3.04
N HIS A 434 -18.10 -40.62 3.56
CA HIS A 434 -17.80 -41.96 4.07
C HIS A 434 -17.24 -42.94 3.01
N HIS A 435 -17.58 -42.70 1.74
CA HIS A 435 -17.19 -43.54 0.62
C HIS A 435 -15.75 -43.33 0.15
N ARG A 436 -15.10 -42.22 0.55
CA ARG A 436 -13.70 -41.90 0.21
C ARG A 436 -12.74 -42.63 1.14
N ARG A 437 -11.54 -43.01 0.70
CA ARG A 437 -10.48 -43.49 1.63
C ARG A 437 -9.80 -42.30 2.32
N ALA A 438 -9.17 -42.55 3.47
CA ALA A 438 -8.35 -41.53 4.13
C ALA A 438 -7.24 -41.05 3.17
N GLY A 439 -7.05 -39.74 3.10
CA GLY A 439 -6.16 -39.06 2.16
C GLY A 439 -6.79 -38.68 0.81
N ASP A 440 -7.95 -39.23 0.41
CA ASP A 440 -8.65 -38.79 -0.80
C ASP A 440 -9.37 -37.46 -0.54
N LEU A 441 -8.76 -36.35 -0.98
CA LEU A 441 -9.27 -35.00 -0.75
C LEU A 441 -10.42 -34.61 -1.70
N GLY A 442 -10.75 -35.46 -2.67
CA GLY A 442 -11.68 -35.14 -3.73
C GLY A 442 -11.12 -34.25 -4.82
N PRO A 443 -11.99 -33.68 -5.68
CA PRO A 443 -11.57 -32.94 -6.88
C PRO A 443 -11.02 -31.54 -6.56
N VAL A 444 -10.01 -31.45 -5.69
CA VAL A 444 -9.39 -30.21 -5.21
C VAL A 444 -8.36 -29.66 -6.20
N TYR A 445 -7.95 -28.41 -6.02
CA TYR A 445 -6.82 -27.72 -6.68
C TYR A 445 -6.26 -28.34 -7.97
N GLY A 446 -5.28 -29.25 -7.87
CA GLY A 446 -4.59 -29.85 -9.00
C GLY A 446 -5.54 -30.55 -9.97
N PHE A 447 -6.53 -31.27 -9.45
CA PHE A 447 -7.58 -31.87 -10.27
C PHE A 447 -8.30 -30.81 -11.10
N GLN A 448 -8.68 -29.69 -10.49
CA GLN A 448 -9.31 -28.61 -11.24
C GLN A 448 -8.34 -27.96 -12.25
N TRP A 449 -7.04 -27.89 -11.95
CA TRP A 449 -6.05 -27.34 -12.89
C TRP A 449 -5.87 -28.20 -14.14
N ARG A 450 -5.93 -29.52 -14.00
CA ARG A 450 -5.62 -30.48 -15.08
C ARG A 450 -6.85 -31.11 -15.72
N HIS A 451 -7.96 -31.16 -14.98
CA HIS A 451 -9.17 -31.92 -15.31
C HIS A 451 -10.45 -31.14 -15.00
N PHE A 452 -10.45 -29.82 -15.19
CA PHE A 452 -11.61 -28.97 -14.86
C PHE A 452 -12.88 -29.48 -15.53
N GLY A 453 -13.93 -29.73 -14.74
CA GLY A 453 -15.23 -30.22 -15.21
C GLY A 453 -15.29 -31.72 -15.51
N ALA A 454 -14.23 -32.48 -15.27
CA ALA A 454 -14.31 -33.95 -15.29
C ALA A 454 -15.11 -34.47 -14.09
N GLU A 455 -15.84 -35.57 -14.29
CA GLU A 455 -16.48 -36.33 -13.20
C GLU A 455 -15.41 -36.98 -12.33
N TYR A 456 -15.46 -36.73 -11.02
CA TYR A 456 -14.52 -37.31 -10.07
C TYR A 456 -15.05 -38.65 -9.57
N VAL A 457 -14.22 -39.69 -9.60
CA VAL A 457 -14.59 -41.06 -9.20
C VAL A 457 -13.78 -41.53 -7.98
N GLY A 458 -12.54 -41.07 -7.85
CA GLY A 458 -11.61 -41.44 -6.77
C GLY A 458 -10.19 -40.94 -7.06
N CYS A 459 -9.35 -40.84 -6.02
CA CYS A 459 -7.96 -40.39 -6.18
C CYS A 459 -7.05 -41.36 -6.95
N ASP A 460 -7.45 -42.63 -7.09
CA ASP A 460 -6.68 -43.67 -7.80
C ASP A 460 -7.05 -43.80 -9.30
N ALA A 461 -8.03 -43.02 -9.78
CA ALA A 461 -8.53 -43.13 -11.14
C ALA A 461 -7.64 -42.39 -12.17
N ASP A 462 -7.57 -42.91 -13.39
CA ASP A 462 -6.93 -42.20 -14.50
C ASP A 462 -7.87 -41.14 -15.10
N TYR A 463 -7.44 -39.88 -15.03
CA TYR A 463 -8.14 -38.73 -15.57
C TYR A 463 -7.48 -38.18 -16.84
N THR A 464 -6.49 -38.87 -17.41
CA THR A 464 -5.81 -38.44 -18.63
C THR A 464 -6.80 -38.13 -19.75
N GLY A 465 -6.73 -36.91 -20.29
CA GLY A 465 -7.60 -36.45 -21.37
C GLY A 465 -9.05 -36.12 -20.95
N LYS A 466 -9.40 -36.21 -19.66
CA LYS A 466 -10.71 -35.81 -19.14
C LYS A 466 -10.69 -34.36 -18.66
N GLY A 467 -11.80 -33.67 -18.86
CA GLY A 467 -11.97 -32.27 -18.47
C GLY A 467 -11.11 -31.30 -19.29
N VAL A 468 -10.91 -30.10 -18.77
CA VAL A 468 -10.06 -29.07 -19.38
C VAL A 468 -8.73 -28.97 -18.63
N ASP A 469 -7.62 -29.23 -19.33
CA ASP A 469 -6.27 -28.95 -18.82
C ASP A 469 -5.96 -27.45 -18.94
N GLN A 470 -6.24 -26.72 -17.88
CA GLN A 470 -6.05 -25.27 -17.81
C GLN A 470 -4.56 -24.92 -17.81
N LEU A 471 -3.71 -25.70 -17.12
CA LEU A 471 -2.27 -25.44 -17.05
C LEU A 471 -1.61 -25.59 -18.42
N ALA A 472 -1.93 -26.66 -19.15
CA ALA A 472 -1.44 -26.84 -20.51
C ALA A 472 -1.94 -25.73 -21.44
N LYS A 473 -3.21 -25.32 -21.31
CA LYS A 473 -3.79 -24.21 -22.09
C LYS A 473 -3.08 -22.88 -21.78
N VAL A 474 -2.78 -22.60 -20.52
CA VAL A 474 -2.02 -21.41 -20.09
C VAL A 474 -0.64 -21.38 -20.77
N ILE A 475 0.14 -22.45 -20.64
CA ILE A 475 1.50 -22.53 -21.22
C ILE A 475 1.45 -22.42 -22.74
N HIS A 476 0.50 -23.09 -23.39
CA HIS A 476 0.30 -23.00 -24.84
C HIS A 476 -0.03 -21.56 -25.27
N THR A 477 -0.95 -20.90 -24.56
CA THR A 477 -1.38 -19.53 -24.87
C THR A 477 -0.22 -18.55 -24.67
N LEU A 478 0.55 -18.70 -23.60
CA LEU A 478 1.76 -17.89 -23.39
C LEU A 478 2.70 -18.01 -24.59
N LYS A 479 3.03 -19.23 -25.02
CA LYS A 479 3.97 -19.46 -26.14
C LYS A 479 3.48 -18.97 -27.50
N THR A 480 2.16 -18.91 -27.73
CA THR A 480 1.60 -18.67 -29.07
C THR A 480 0.87 -17.34 -29.22
N ASN A 481 0.31 -16.80 -28.12
CA ASN A 481 -0.45 -15.56 -28.07
C ASN A 481 -0.28 -14.88 -26.69
N PRO A 482 0.93 -14.42 -26.34
CA PRO A 482 1.28 -13.97 -24.98
C PRO A 482 0.50 -12.75 -24.47
N TYR A 483 -0.06 -11.94 -25.36
CA TYR A 483 -0.85 -10.75 -25.01
C TYR A 483 -2.35 -11.04 -24.89
N ASP A 484 -2.76 -12.30 -24.95
CA ASP A 484 -4.13 -12.68 -24.64
C ASP A 484 -4.48 -12.31 -23.20
N ARG A 485 -5.74 -11.93 -22.97
CA ARG A 485 -6.23 -11.42 -21.68
C ARG A 485 -6.99 -12.47 -20.86
N ARG A 486 -6.97 -13.74 -21.28
CA ARG A 486 -7.70 -14.87 -20.69
C ARG A 486 -6.75 -16.00 -20.27
N ILE A 487 -5.49 -15.65 -20.00
CA ILE A 487 -4.46 -16.59 -19.50
C ILE A 487 -4.71 -16.82 -18.00
N ILE A 488 -5.74 -17.62 -17.71
CA ILE A 488 -6.31 -17.83 -16.37
C ILE A 488 -6.30 -19.31 -16.05
N MET A 489 -6.06 -19.64 -14.77
CA MET A 489 -6.23 -20.97 -14.21
C MET A 489 -7.05 -20.87 -12.92
N SER A 490 -8.13 -21.64 -12.79
CA SER A 490 -9.06 -21.59 -11.67
C SER A 490 -9.25 -22.95 -11.02
N ALA A 491 -9.22 -22.99 -9.69
CA ALA A 491 -9.66 -24.13 -8.89
C ALA A 491 -11.14 -24.01 -8.46
N TRP A 492 -11.80 -22.88 -8.71
CA TRP A 492 -13.18 -22.67 -8.26
C TRP A 492 -14.19 -23.35 -9.19
N ASN A 493 -14.75 -24.47 -8.73
CA ASN A 493 -15.80 -25.20 -9.43
C ASN A 493 -17.02 -25.39 -8.49
N PRO A 494 -18.08 -24.57 -8.63
CA PRO A 494 -19.26 -24.65 -7.77
C PRO A 494 -19.96 -26.01 -7.78
N LEU A 495 -19.92 -26.76 -8.90
CA LEU A 495 -20.57 -28.06 -9.01
C LEU A 495 -19.86 -29.14 -8.20
N ALA A 496 -18.52 -29.12 -8.21
CA ALA A 496 -17.70 -30.12 -7.52
C ALA A 496 -17.47 -29.79 -6.03
N MET A 497 -17.91 -28.62 -5.55
CA MET A 497 -17.60 -28.14 -4.20
C MET A 497 -18.06 -29.07 -3.06
N PRO A 498 -19.27 -29.66 -3.12
CA PRO A 498 -19.71 -30.62 -2.08
C PRO A 498 -18.86 -31.88 -2.00
N GLU A 499 -18.06 -32.18 -3.03
CA GLU A 499 -17.23 -33.38 -3.10
C GLU A 499 -15.81 -33.17 -2.56
N MET A 500 -15.43 -31.91 -2.26
CA MET A 500 -14.08 -31.54 -1.83
C MET A 500 -13.97 -31.60 -0.30
N ALA A 501 -12.89 -32.19 0.21
CA ALA A 501 -12.58 -32.17 1.64
C ALA A 501 -12.42 -30.73 2.17
N LEU A 502 -11.85 -29.83 1.37
CA LEU A 502 -11.82 -28.41 1.68
C LEU A 502 -11.95 -27.59 0.38
N PRO A 503 -12.92 -26.67 0.28
CA PRO A 503 -13.03 -25.81 -0.89
C PRO A 503 -11.75 -24.98 -1.10
N PRO A 504 -11.29 -24.75 -2.34
CA PRO A 504 -10.02 -24.09 -2.60
C PRO A 504 -9.87 -22.72 -1.94
N CYS A 505 -8.73 -22.45 -1.31
CA CYS A 505 -8.44 -21.14 -0.71
C CYS A 505 -7.90 -20.16 -1.75
N HIS A 506 -6.85 -20.52 -2.49
CA HIS A 506 -6.35 -19.78 -3.66
C HIS A 506 -7.13 -20.22 -4.91
N ILE A 507 -8.17 -19.47 -5.22
CA ILE A 507 -9.24 -19.94 -6.10
C ILE A 507 -8.96 -19.74 -7.58
N PHE A 508 -8.16 -18.73 -7.97
CA PHE A 508 -7.69 -18.58 -9.34
C PHE A 508 -6.40 -17.74 -9.41
N CYS A 509 -5.67 -17.88 -10.50
CA CYS A 509 -4.61 -16.96 -10.89
C CYS A 509 -4.73 -16.55 -12.36
N GLN A 510 -4.16 -15.38 -12.68
CA GLN A 510 -4.06 -14.82 -14.02
C GLN A 510 -2.61 -14.48 -14.32
N PHE A 511 -2.14 -14.86 -15.50
CA PHE A 511 -0.82 -14.50 -16.01
C PHE A 511 -0.93 -13.30 -16.96
N TYR A 512 0.14 -12.52 -17.01
CA TYR A 512 0.24 -11.33 -17.84
C TYR A 512 1.67 -11.18 -18.37
N VAL A 513 1.82 -10.86 -19.65
CA VAL A 513 3.12 -10.70 -20.31
C VAL A 513 3.32 -9.26 -20.75
N ASN A 514 4.45 -8.68 -20.36
CA ASN A 514 4.96 -7.43 -20.89
C ASN A 514 6.07 -7.67 -21.91
N GLU A 515 6.28 -6.68 -22.77
CA GLU A 515 7.52 -6.58 -23.54
C GLU A 515 8.75 -6.51 -22.61
N PRO A 516 9.92 -6.97 -23.08
CA PRO A 516 11.16 -6.87 -22.30
C PRO A 516 11.44 -5.42 -21.88
N SER A 517 11.78 -5.20 -20.60
CA SER A 517 12.21 -3.86 -20.14
C SER A 517 13.59 -3.45 -20.66
N LYS A 518 14.41 -4.42 -21.11
CA LYS A 518 15.74 -4.22 -21.69
C LYS A 518 15.73 -4.56 -23.16
N LEU A 519 16.39 -3.75 -23.99
CA LEU A 519 16.56 -4.04 -25.41
C LEU A 519 17.29 -5.39 -25.58
N GLY A 520 16.71 -6.32 -26.32
CA GLY A 520 17.22 -7.69 -26.49
C GLY A 520 16.97 -8.63 -25.30
N GLY A 521 16.22 -8.20 -24.29
CA GLY A 521 15.82 -9.03 -23.15
C GLY A 521 14.68 -10.01 -23.48
N LYS A 522 14.30 -10.83 -22.49
CA LYS A 522 13.17 -11.77 -22.61
C LYS A 522 11.84 -11.08 -22.26
N PRO A 523 10.70 -11.52 -22.81
CA PRO A 523 9.39 -11.08 -22.35
C PRO A 523 9.21 -11.32 -20.85
N GLU A 524 8.43 -10.47 -20.20
CA GLU A 524 8.34 -10.40 -18.74
C GLU A 524 7.00 -10.97 -18.26
N LEU A 525 7.04 -12.05 -17.47
CA LEU A 525 5.86 -12.73 -16.95
C LEU A 525 5.53 -12.28 -15.53
N SER A 526 4.30 -11.80 -15.33
CA SER A 526 3.71 -11.55 -14.02
C SER A 526 2.57 -12.53 -13.76
N CYS A 527 2.31 -12.81 -12.48
CA CYS A 527 1.18 -13.62 -12.02
C CYS A 527 0.42 -12.89 -10.93
N MET A 528 -0.90 -12.84 -11.03
CA MET A 528 -1.79 -12.39 -9.97
C MET A 528 -2.63 -13.56 -9.50
N MET A 529 -2.67 -13.79 -8.19
CA MET A 529 -3.49 -14.83 -7.57
C MET A 529 -4.50 -14.21 -6.62
N TYR A 530 -5.74 -14.69 -6.67
CA TYR A 530 -6.79 -14.31 -5.74
C TYR A 530 -7.09 -15.46 -4.76
N GLN A 531 -6.96 -15.16 -3.47
CA GLN A 531 -7.20 -16.07 -2.35
C GLN A 531 -8.44 -15.63 -1.57
N ARG A 532 -9.50 -16.44 -1.58
CA ARG A 532 -10.77 -16.09 -0.92
C ARG A 532 -10.67 -16.02 0.61
N SER A 533 -9.75 -16.80 1.20
CA SER A 533 -9.57 -16.95 2.64
C SER A 533 -8.09 -17.17 2.94
N ALA A 534 -7.52 -16.26 3.71
CA ALA A 534 -6.08 -16.11 3.89
C ALA A 534 -5.73 -16.12 5.39
N ASP A 535 -5.30 -17.30 5.87
CA ASP A 535 -4.67 -17.46 7.17
C ASP A 535 -3.28 -16.82 7.14
N MET A 536 -3.14 -15.68 7.80
CA MET A 536 -1.92 -14.91 7.83
C MET A 536 -0.77 -15.59 8.58
N GLY A 537 -1.04 -16.49 9.54
CA GLY A 537 0.01 -17.13 10.35
C GLY A 537 0.67 -18.32 9.66
N LEU A 538 -0.14 -19.14 8.99
CA LEU A 538 0.32 -20.39 8.38
C LEU A 538 0.24 -20.37 6.84
N GLY A 539 -0.95 -20.09 6.29
CA GLY A 539 -1.24 -20.26 4.86
C GLY A 539 -0.54 -19.24 3.96
N VAL A 540 -0.65 -17.95 4.27
CA VAL A 540 -0.16 -16.86 3.40
C VAL A 540 1.34 -16.96 3.06
N PRO A 541 2.26 -17.20 4.02
CA PRO A 541 3.68 -17.40 3.69
C PRO A 541 3.92 -18.56 2.71
N PHE A 542 3.14 -19.63 2.83
CA PHE A 542 3.20 -20.80 1.97
C PHE A 542 2.68 -20.48 0.55
N ASN A 543 1.56 -19.75 0.48
CA ASN A 543 0.93 -19.40 -0.79
C ASN A 543 1.75 -18.37 -1.58
N ILE A 544 2.40 -17.41 -0.92
CA ILE A 544 3.34 -16.47 -1.56
C ILE A 544 4.47 -17.23 -2.25
N ALA A 545 5.12 -18.14 -1.52
CA ALA A 545 6.21 -18.94 -2.06
C ALA A 545 5.73 -19.85 -3.21
N SER A 546 4.62 -20.56 -3.02
CA SER A 546 4.08 -21.52 -4.01
C SER A 546 3.79 -20.85 -5.37
N TYR A 547 3.04 -19.75 -5.40
CA TYR A 547 2.71 -19.08 -6.67
C TYR A 547 3.90 -18.31 -7.27
N SER A 548 4.86 -17.88 -6.44
CA SER A 548 6.10 -17.31 -6.95
C SER A 548 6.95 -18.38 -7.64
N VAL A 549 7.08 -19.57 -7.06
CA VAL A 549 7.74 -20.72 -7.69
C VAL A 549 7.01 -21.12 -8.98
N LEU A 550 5.68 -21.23 -8.96
CA LEU A 550 4.90 -21.53 -10.16
C LEU A 550 5.15 -20.52 -11.28
N THR A 551 5.24 -19.23 -10.94
CA THR A 551 5.52 -18.16 -11.91
C THR A 551 6.93 -18.31 -12.50
N HIS A 552 7.92 -18.63 -11.68
CA HIS A 552 9.28 -18.95 -12.13
C HIS A 552 9.30 -20.17 -13.06
N MET A 553 8.59 -21.25 -12.71
CA MET A 553 8.49 -22.46 -13.53
C MET A 553 7.84 -22.17 -14.89
N VAL A 554 6.71 -21.48 -14.91
CA VAL A 554 5.99 -21.15 -16.15
C VAL A 554 6.83 -20.21 -17.02
N ALA A 555 7.47 -19.19 -16.42
CA ALA A 555 8.37 -18.30 -17.15
C ALA A 555 9.53 -19.09 -17.78
N TYR A 556 10.16 -19.99 -17.00
CA TYR A 556 11.28 -20.81 -17.45
C TYR A 556 10.89 -21.68 -18.65
N MET A 557 9.75 -22.38 -18.56
CA MET A 557 9.24 -23.23 -19.63
C MET A 557 8.80 -22.47 -20.89
N CYS A 558 8.50 -21.17 -20.77
CA CYS A 558 8.12 -20.29 -21.88
C CYS A 558 9.28 -19.44 -22.43
N GLY A 559 10.47 -19.49 -21.81
CA GLY A 559 11.60 -18.66 -22.20
C GLY A 559 11.47 -17.18 -21.78
N TYR A 560 10.73 -16.90 -20.71
CA TYR A 560 10.46 -15.56 -20.17
C TYR A 560 11.30 -15.24 -18.93
N GLU A 561 11.29 -13.97 -18.54
CA GLU A 561 11.76 -13.53 -17.22
C GLU A 561 10.58 -13.41 -16.25
N ALA A 562 10.62 -14.13 -15.13
CA ALA A 562 9.67 -13.92 -14.05
C ALA A 562 9.87 -12.52 -13.44
N THR A 563 8.78 -11.77 -13.31
CA THR A 563 8.86 -10.33 -13.00
C THR A 563 8.17 -9.97 -11.70
N GLU A 564 6.90 -10.35 -11.52
CA GLU A 564 6.14 -9.94 -10.34
C GLU A 564 5.06 -10.95 -9.98
N PHE A 565 4.92 -11.23 -8.69
CA PHE A 565 3.79 -11.94 -8.12
C PHE A 565 2.90 -10.96 -7.34
N ILE A 566 1.60 -10.99 -7.61
CA ILE A 566 0.58 -10.14 -6.97
C ILE A 566 -0.39 -11.04 -6.21
N HIS A 567 -0.53 -10.81 -4.91
CA HIS A 567 -1.41 -11.58 -4.03
C HIS A 567 -2.60 -10.74 -3.61
N VAL A 568 -3.78 -11.07 -4.13
CA VAL A 568 -5.06 -10.45 -3.78
C VAL A 568 -5.78 -11.38 -2.80
N MET A 569 -6.30 -10.82 -1.71
CA MET A 569 -6.94 -11.59 -0.65
C MET A 569 -8.37 -11.11 -0.41
N GLY A 570 -9.28 -12.05 -0.15
CA GLY A 570 -10.65 -11.80 0.29
C GLY A 570 -10.72 -11.65 1.81
N ASP A 571 -11.11 -12.72 2.51
CA ASP A 571 -11.12 -12.78 3.97
C ASP A 571 -9.70 -13.01 4.51
N CYS A 572 -9.05 -11.93 4.93
CA CYS A 572 -7.69 -11.92 5.49
C CYS A 572 -7.75 -11.94 7.01
N HIS A 573 -7.24 -12.99 7.63
CA HIS A 573 -7.48 -13.24 9.04
C HIS A 573 -6.28 -13.81 9.79
N ILE A 574 -6.30 -13.60 11.10
CA ILE A 574 -5.39 -14.20 12.08
C ILE A 574 -6.25 -15.02 13.04
N TYR A 575 -5.91 -16.29 13.24
CA TYR A 575 -6.52 -17.11 14.28
C TYR A 575 -6.15 -16.58 15.66
N ASN A 576 -7.10 -16.63 16.61
CA ASN A 576 -6.90 -16.07 17.94
C ASN A 576 -5.70 -16.68 18.67
N ASP A 577 -5.42 -17.98 18.47
CA ASP A 577 -4.29 -18.70 19.06
C ASP A 577 -2.95 -18.45 18.35
N HIS A 578 -2.91 -17.62 17.30
CA HIS A 578 -1.68 -17.22 16.60
C HIS A 578 -1.16 -15.85 17.01
N PHE A 579 -1.90 -15.08 17.82
CA PHE A 579 -1.57 -13.68 18.14
C PHE A 579 -0.17 -13.54 18.77
N GLU A 580 0.13 -14.30 19.81
CA GLU A 580 1.41 -14.24 20.52
C GLU A 580 2.59 -14.63 19.62
N ALA A 581 2.41 -15.71 18.84
CA ALA A 581 3.38 -16.17 17.86
C ALA A 581 3.68 -15.11 16.79
N LEU A 582 2.65 -14.42 16.29
CA LEU A 582 2.79 -13.35 15.31
C LEU A 582 3.38 -12.08 15.91
N GLN A 583 3.06 -11.72 17.16
CA GLN A 583 3.74 -10.62 17.86
C GLN A 583 5.25 -10.86 17.97
N THR A 584 5.67 -12.11 18.23
CA THR A 584 7.08 -12.50 18.20
C THR A 584 7.70 -12.38 16.81
N GLN A 585 6.92 -12.65 15.75
CA GLN A 585 7.38 -12.46 14.37
C GLN A 585 7.56 -10.97 14.03
N LEU A 586 6.65 -10.11 14.49
CA LEU A 586 6.59 -8.68 14.14
C LEU A 586 7.78 -7.85 14.64
N VAL A 587 8.54 -8.33 15.62
CA VAL A 587 9.76 -7.66 16.13
C VAL A 587 11.02 -8.09 15.38
N ARG A 588 10.93 -9.04 14.45
CA ARG A 588 12.08 -9.51 13.65
C ARG A 588 12.23 -8.66 12.40
N THR A 589 13.42 -8.14 12.17
CA THR A 589 13.75 -7.43 10.93
C THR A 589 13.83 -8.43 9.77
N PRO A 590 13.13 -8.19 8.64
CA PRO A 590 13.31 -8.98 7.44
C PRO A 590 14.78 -9.02 6.99
N LYS A 591 15.21 -10.18 6.51
CA LYS A 591 16.48 -10.38 5.81
C LYS A 591 16.21 -10.45 4.31
N ALA A 592 17.28 -10.39 3.52
CA ALA A 592 17.17 -10.51 2.06
C ALA A 592 16.46 -11.81 1.66
N PHE A 593 15.57 -11.71 0.69
CA PHE A 593 14.97 -12.88 0.06
C PHE A 593 16.04 -13.72 -0.67
N PRO A 594 15.87 -15.06 -0.70
CA PRO A 594 16.74 -15.93 -1.47
C PRO A 594 16.52 -15.79 -2.97
N THR A 595 17.43 -16.39 -3.74
CA THR A 595 17.26 -16.59 -5.18
C THR A 595 16.79 -18.01 -5.49
N LEU A 596 16.09 -18.17 -6.62
CA LEU A 596 15.64 -19.45 -7.18
C LEU A 596 16.19 -19.62 -8.60
N SER A 597 16.89 -20.71 -8.82
CA SER A 597 17.30 -21.17 -10.15
C SER A 597 16.93 -22.64 -10.36
N PHE A 598 17.04 -23.10 -11.61
CA PHE A 598 16.75 -24.48 -11.98
C PHE A 598 18.01 -25.20 -12.43
N ARG A 599 18.20 -26.45 -11.97
CA ARG A 599 19.39 -27.26 -12.25
C ARG A 599 19.46 -27.73 -13.71
N ARG A 600 18.34 -28.20 -14.25
CA ARG A 600 18.24 -28.72 -15.62
C ARG A 600 17.71 -27.64 -16.55
N ASP A 601 18.15 -27.69 -17.81
CA ASP A 601 17.64 -26.81 -18.85
C ASP A 601 16.17 -27.10 -19.18
N ALA A 602 15.41 -26.08 -19.56
CA ALA A 602 14.00 -26.21 -19.91
C ALA A 602 13.75 -27.23 -21.04
N SER A 603 14.72 -27.39 -21.96
CA SER A 603 14.68 -28.40 -23.01
C SER A 603 14.78 -29.83 -22.47
N ASP A 604 15.56 -30.04 -21.42
CA ASP A 604 15.77 -31.36 -20.80
C ASP A 604 14.59 -31.74 -19.91
N ILE A 605 13.98 -30.75 -19.27
CA ILE A 605 12.72 -30.92 -18.54
C ILE A 605 11.57 -31.23 -19.52
N GLY A 606 11.50 -30.50 -20.64
CA GLY A 606 10.54 -30.71 -21.73
C GLY A 606 9.11 -30.23 -21.42
N LYS A 607 8.51 -30.69 -20.31
CA LYS A 607 7.15 -30.33 -19.87
C LYS A 607 7.11 -29.95 -18.39
N ILE A 608 6.16 -29.09 -18.01
CA ILE A 608 6.02 -28.63 -16.62
C ILE A 608 5.78 -29.78 -15.62
N ASP A 609 5.27 -30.91 -16.08
CA ASP A 609 5.01 -32.11 -15.27
C ASP A 609 6.29 -32.87 -14.89
N GLN A 610 7.41 -32.58 -15.55
CA GLN A 610 8.66 -33.32 -15.42
C GLN A 610 9.65 -32.67 -14.46
N PHE A 611 9.25 -31.59 -13.78
CA PHE A 611 10.04 -31.02 -12.68
C PHE A 611 10.06 -32.00 -11.49
N GLY A 612 11.27 -32.28 -11.01
CA GLY A 612 11.52 -32.96 -9.75
C GLY A 612 11.96 -31.97 -8.67
N ILE A 613 11.91 -32.40 -7.40
CA ILE A 613 12.30 -31.55 -6.25
C ILE A 613 13.78 -31.14 -6.34
N GLU A 614 14.60 -31.99 -6.95
CA GLU A 614 16.03 -31.81 -7.18
C GLU A 614 16.35 -30.74 -8.22
N ASP A 615 15.38 -30.32 -9.03
CA ASP A 615 15.58 -29.26 -10.02
C ASP A 615 15.66 -27.88 -9.39
N PHE A 616 15.10 -27.69 -8.20
CA PHE A 616 15.02 -26.39 -7.55
C PHE A 616 16.30 -26.11 -6.76
N ILE A 617 16.98 -25.00 -7.10
CA ILE A 617 18.16 -24.51 -6.39
C ILE A 617 17.80 -23.19 -5.73
N ILE A 618 17.70 -23.20 -4.39
CA ILE A 618 17.40 -22.01 -3.59
C ILE A 618 18.66 -21.61 -2.81
N GLU A 619 19.16 -20.42 -3.06
CA GLU A 619 20.41 -19.92 -2.47
C GLU A 619 20.17 -18.66 -1.62
N GLY A 620 20.96 -18.51 -0.55
CA GLY A 620 20.88 -17.33 0.33
C GLY A 620 19.65 -17.29 1.25
N TYR A 621 18.98 -18.42 1.50
CA TYR A 621 17.84 -18.44 2.41
C TYR A 621 18.29 -18.49 3.88
N GLU A 622 18.34 -17.33 4.52
CA GLU A 622 18.83 -17.17 5.90
C GLU A 622 17.75 -16.75 6.91
N PRO A 623 16.61 -17.45 7.03
CA PRO A 623 15.51 -17.00 7.86
C PRO A 623 15.86 -16.99 9.35
N TRP A 624 15.09 -16.23 10.10
CA TRP A 624 14.99 -16.42 11.55
C TRP A 624 14.46 -17.81 11.91
N GLY A 625 14.58 -18.18 13.18
CA GLY A 625 14.11 -19.48 13.69
C GLY A 625 12.61 -19.73 13.42
N PRO A 626 12.18 -21.01 13.43
CA PRO A 626 10.77 -21.34 13.26
C PRO A 626 9.92 -20.74 14.39
N ILE A 627 8.66 -20.47 14.09
CA ILE A 627 7.63 -20.09 15.06
C ILE A 627 6.51 -21.11 14.93
N LYS A 628 6.22 -21.82 16.03
CA LYS A 628 5.17 -22.84 16.07
C LYS A 628 3.81 -22.15 16.13
N MET A 629 2.91 -22.55 15.23
CA MET A 629 1.50 -22.16 15.23
C MET A 629 0.69 -23.41 14.89
N LYS A 630 -0.43 -23.60 15.59
CA LYS A 630 -1.30 -24.78 15.40
C LYS A 630 -2.23 -24.54 14.22
N MET A 631 -2.40 -25.54 13.36
CA MET A 631 -3.43 -25.47 12.33
C MET A 631 -4.81 -25.70 12.97
N SER A 632 -5.77 -24.82 12.68
CA SER A 632 -7.16 -25.00 13.08
C SER A 632 -7.86 -25.88 12.04
N VAL A 633 -8.27 -27.09 12.44
CA VAL A 633 -8.93 -28.07 11.57
C VAL A 633 -10.43 -27.83 11.54
#